data_AF-A0A315V666-F1
#
_entry.id   AF-A0A315V666-F1
#
_cell.length_a   1.000
_cell.length_b   1.000
_cell.length_c   1.000
_cell.angle_alpha   90.00
_cell.angle_beta   90.00
_cell.angle_gamma   90.00
#
_symmetry.space_group_name_H-M   'P 1'
#
loop_
_entity.id
_entity.type
_entity.pdbx_description
1 polymer ?
#
loop_
_entity_poly.entity_id
_entity_poly.type
_entity_poly.pdbx_seq_one_letter_code
_entity_poly.pdbx_strand_id
1 'polypeptide(L)'
;MLKMLRQPEFRWPVLGDGLGREYQWSQSQWSLLKTLAEMRNQHSKSVLIRLYVSPDDKNSSYYIIKLDQASLSLSSREDYTTNTSSALGNRAALLSLMVDAAVMLGAPKQAAQTQMEKALDFETKIAHILIPYENRTSENMYNKYTLSRLQRSMPQFDWLGFVKAVVESKDDPSLSISSSEPVILRTPKYFKDLMKLINSTDSRTVANYIQWRTVFSKITTLSRRFLYRYLDFARVTTGTTSLTPRWDKCVNYVENSLVYATGRLFVDKHFQEDKKLMMEELIEGIRWAFIDMLEKENDWMDQQTKKRAIEKAHAVLPKIGYPEFILNDTYLTEDLKQLEFSEKDYYGNVMQTLKFIAQSDVSWLRRSVPRTEWFTNPTTVNAFYSSVIGAMSNYEEFWKAFSCPQSSIMNRGAQSCRVW
;
A
#
# COMPACT_ATOMS: atom_id res chain seq x y z
N MET A 1 -4.78 22.16 1.06
CA MET A 1 -5.94 21.50 0.43
C MET A 1 -6.49 22.29 -0.75
N LEU A 2 -7.13 23.45 -0.56
CA LEU A 2 -7.69 24.21 -1.69
C LEU A 2 -6.66 24.57 -2.78
N LYS A 3 -5.44 24.97 -2.40
CA LYS A 3 -4.34 25.21 -3.36
C LYS A 3 -4.03 23.97 -4.23
N MET A 4 -4.10 22.77 -3.66
CA MET A 4 -3.88 21.51 -4.39
C MET A 4 -5.05 21.21 -5.31
N LEU A 5 -6.30 21.33 -4.84
CA LEU A 5 -7.51 21.10 -5.66
C LEU A 5 -7.68 22.10 -6.82
N ARG A 6 -6.86 23.15 -6.87
CA ARG A 6 -6.81 24.11 -8.00
C ARG A 6 -5.92 23.63 -9.15
N GLN A 7 -4.97 22.73 -8.88
CA GLN A 7 -4.11 22.14 -9.90
C GLN A 7 -4.96 21.29 -10.86
N PRO A 8 -4.75 21.39 -12.19
CA PRO A 8 -5.61 20.75 -13.19
C PRO A 8 -5.90 19.26 -12.93
N GLU A 9 -4.91 18.52 -12.46
CA GLU A 9 -4.94 17.08 -12.24
C GLU A 9 -5.74 16.67 -11.00
N PHE A 10 -5.89 17.61 -10.04
CA PHE A 10 -6.59 17.41 -8.76
C PHE A 10 -7.91 18.19 -8.66
N ARG A 11 -8.35 18.86 -9.73
CA ARG A 11 -9.63 19.56 -9.76
C ARG A 11 -10.76 18.59 -9.45
N TRP A 12 -11.45 18.81 -8.34
CA TRP A 12 -12.57 18.00 -7.91
C TRP A 12 -13.86 18.48 -8.59
N PRO A 13 -14.46 17.71 -9.53
CA PRO A 13 -15.55 18.22 -10.34
C PRO A 13 -16.74 18.76 -9.54
N VAL A 14 -17.06 18.14 -8.41
CA VAL A 14 -18.18 18.52 -7.53
C VAL A 14 -18.07 19.94 -6.96
N LEU A 15 -16.86 20.47 -6.78
CA LEU A 15 -16.67 21.83 -6.29
C LEU A 15 -17.11 22.88 -7.33
N GLY A 16 -17.17 22.47 -8.61
CA GLY A 16 -17.76 23.23 -9.71
C GLY A 16 -17.27 24.68 -9.81
N ASP A 17 -18.19 25.56 -10.22
CA ASP A 17 -18.02 27.02 -10.28
C ASP A 17 -17.95 27.68 -8.89
N GLY A 18 -18.15 26.93 -7.80
CA GLY A 18 -18.10 27.44 -6.41
C GLY A 18 -16.71 27.95 -5.99
N LEU A 19 -15.67 27.55 -6.73
CA LEU A 19 -14.31 28.08 -6.58
C LEU A 19 -13.96 29.17 -7.61
N GLY A 20 -14.91 29.59 -8.46
CA GLY A 20 -14.77 30.62 -9.50
C GLY A 20 -14.74 30.07 -10.93
N ARG A 21 -15.10 30.90 -11.92
CA ARG A 21 -15.22 30.51 -13.35
C ARG A 21 -13.92 29.99 -13.98
N GLU A 22 -12.76 30.33 -13.42
CA GLU A 22 -11.45 29.85 -13.87
C GLU A 22 -11.20 28.36 -13.52
N TYR A 23 -12.06 27.76 -12.69
CA TYR A 23 -11.88 26.42 -12.10
C TYR A 23 -12.87 25.39 -12.63
N GLN A 24 -13.30 25.52 -13.89
CA GLN A 24 -14.17 24.51 -14.50
C GLN A 24 -13.40 23.22 -14.81
N TRP A 25 -13.98 22.09 -14.40
CA TRP A 25 -13.51 20.77 -14.79
C TRP A 25 -14.10 20.40 -16.15
N SER A 26 -13.26 19.92 -17.08
CA SER A 26 -13.72 19.36 -18.35
C SER A 26 -13.16 17.96 -18.55
N GLN A 27 -13.95 17.11 -19.20
CA GLN A 27 -13.54 15.76 -19.54
C GLN A 27 -12.36 15.75 -20.53
N SER A 28 -12.33 16.69 -21.47
CA SER A 28 -11.28 16.77 -22.51
C SER A 28 -9.91 17.16 -21.97
N GLN A 29 -9.86 17.87 -20.85
CA GLN A 29 -8.61 18.30 -20.20
C GLN A 29 -8.17 17.34 -19.09
N TRP A 30 -9.05 16.42 -18.67
CA TRP A 30 -8.76 15.50 -17.59
C TRP A 30 -8.11 14.21 -18.11
N SER A 31 -6.92 13.91 -17.60
CA SER A 31 -6.23 12.64 -17.85
C SER A 31 -6.27 11.76 -16.61
N LEU A 32 -7.03 10.66 -16.69
CA LEU A 32 -7.08 9.64 -15.63
C LEU A 32 -5.67 9.17 -15.26
N LEU A 33 -4.85 8.82 -16.26
CA LEU A 33 -3.49 8.33 -16.07
C LEU A 33 -2.64 9.33 -15.30
N LYS A 34 -2.64 10.60 -15.74
CA LYS A 34 -1.84 11.65 -15.12
C LYS A 34 -2.27 11.89 -13.67
N THR A 35 -3.59 11.96 -13.42
CA THR A 35 -4.12 12.09 -12.05
C THR A 35 -3.69 10.93 -11.17
N LEU A 36 -3.81 9.68 -11.62
CA LEU A 36 -3.41 8.51 -10.82
C LEU A 36 -1.90 8.51 -10.52
N ALA A 37 -1.07 8.85 -11.51
CA ALA A 37 0.37 8.93 -11.34
C ALA A 37 0.78 10.03 -10.36
N GLU A 38 0.20 11.24 -10.49
CA GLU A 38 0.50 12.35 -9.58
C GLU A 38 0.00 12.10 -8.16
N MET A 39 -1.16 11.46 -7.98
CA MET A 39 -1.60 11.02 -6.65
C MET A 39 -0.61 10.04 -6.01
N ARG A 40 -0.08 9.10 -6.80
CA ARG A 40 0.92 8.15 -6.32
C ARG A 40 2.23 8.84 -5.97
N ASN A 41 2.70 9.77 -6.80
CA ASN A 41 4.01 10.42 -6.67
C ASN A 41 4.05 11.57 -5.65
N GLN A 42 2.96 12.32 -5.50
CA GLN A 42 2.93 13.53 -4.67
C GLN A 42 2.23 13.30 -3.33
N HIS A 43 1.39 12.27 -3.21
CA HIS A 43 0.51 12.10 -2.05
C HIS A 43 0.63 10.74 -1.38
N SER A 44 1.53 9.88 -1.87
CA SER A 44 1.71 8.48 -1.44
C SER A 44 0.36 7.74 -1.35
N LYS A 45 -0.52 7.99 -2.32
CA LYS A 45 -1.85 7.38 -2.37
C LYS A 45 -2.12 6.75 -3.71
N SER A 46 -2.50 5.49 -3.68
CA SER A 46 -3.01 4.74 -4.83
C SER A 46 -4.53 4.69 -4.82
N VAL A 47 -5.14 4.90 -5.98
CA VAL A 47 -6.59 4.82 -6.20
C VAL A 47 -6.81 4.06 -7.50
N LEU A 48 -7.75 3.11 -7.52
CA LEU A 48 -7.96 2.12 -8.60
C LEU A 48 -6.75 1.17 -8.80
N ILE A 49 -5.58 1.72 -9.12
CA ILE A 49 -4.35 0.99 -9.41
C ILE A 49 -3.33 1.30 -8.31
N ARG A 50 -2.86 0.27 -7.61
CA ARG A 50 -1.74 0.36 -6.68
C ARG A 50 -0.46 -0.08 -7.39
N LEU A 51 0.43 0.87 -7.64
CA LEU A 51 1.79 0.61 -8.11
C LEU A 51 2.75 0.78 -6.94
N TYR A 52 3.58 -0.22 -6.71
CA TYR A 52 4.66 -0.18 -5.73
C TYR A 52 5.83 -1.04 -6.18
N VAL A 53 7.00 -0.75 -5.64
CA VAL A 53 8.21 -1.55 -5.85
C VAL A 53 8.48 -2.37 -4.59
N SER A 54 8.74 -3.66 -4.76
CA SER A 54 9.05 -4.57 -3.65
C SER A 54 9.86 -5.76 -4.16
N PRO A 55 10.50 -6.55 -3.29
CA PRO A 55 11.26 -7.74 -3.71
C PRO A 55 10.44 -8.66 -4.62
N ASP A 56 11.04 -9.21 -5.67
CA ASP A 56 10.38 -10.16 -6.57
C ASP A 56 10.05 -11.43 -5.76
N ASP A 57 8.77 -11.79 -5.72
CA ASP A 57 8.31 -12.94 -4.95
C ASP A 57 8.96 -14.23 -5.45
N LYS A 58 9.44 -14.28 -6.71
CA LYS A 58 10.23 -15.37 -7.30
C LYS A 58 11.75 -15.13 -7.38
N ASN A 59 12.24 -13.97 -6.97
CA ASN A 59 13.67 -13.68 -6.87
C ASN A 59 13.91 -12.60 -5.82
N SER A 60 14.04 -13.02 -4.56
CA SER A 60 14.12 -12.11 -3.42
C SER A 60 15.42 -11.30 -3.34
N SER A 61 16.34 -11.47 -4.29
CA SER A 61 17.57 -10.66 -4.38
C SER A 61 17.36 -9.32 -5.07
N TYR A 62 16.26 -9.14 -5.81
CA TYR A 62 16.00 -7.93 -6.60
C TYR A 62 14.59 -7.40 -6.40
N TYR A 63 14.43 -6.09 -6.59
CA TYR A 63 13.13 -5.43 -6.60
C TYR A 63 12.46 -5.48 -7.98
N ILE A 64 11.14 -5.54 -7.98
CA ILE A 64 10.31 -5.51 -9.19
C ILE A 64 9.07 -4.63 -8.96
N ILE A 65 8.57 -4.02 -10.04
CA ILE A 65 7.33 -3.26 -10.03
C ILE A 65 6.15 -4.23 -9.89
N LYS A 66 5.26 -3.97 -8.93
CA LYS A 66 4.02 -4.71 -8.71
C LYS A 66 2.82 -3.79 -8.92
N LEU A 67 1.83 -4.29 -9.65
CA LEU A 67 0.53 -3.66 -9.89
C LEU A 67 -0.55 -4.47 -9.18
N ASP A 68 -1.31 -3.83 -8.30
CA ASP A 68 -2.33 -4.48 -7.47
C ASP A 68 -3.61 -3.63 -7.38
N GLN A 69 -4.68 -4.22 -6.89
CA GLN A 69 -5.90 -3.51 -6.59
C GLN A 69 -5.68 -2.48 -5.44
N ALA A 70 -6.21 -1.27 -5.61
CA ALA A 70 -6.14 -0.25 -4.56
C ALA A 70 -7.19 -0.51 -3.45
N SER A 71 -6.96 0.07 -2.27
CA SER A 71 -7.90 -0.04 -1.14
C SER A 71 -9.19 0.77 -1.38
N LEU A 72 -10.28 0.43 -0.70
CA LEU A 72 -11.54 1.19 -0.69
C LEU A 72 -11.54 2.29 0.40
N SER A 73 -12.61 3.11 0.46
CA SER A 73 -12.81 4.10 1.52
C SER A 73 -13.19 3.44 2.85
N LEU A 74 -14.10 2.45 2.83
CA LEU A 74 -14.32 1.53 3.95
C LEU A 74 -13.31 0.40 3.88
N SER A 75 -12.89 -0.11 5.04
CA SER A 75 -11.85 -1.12 5.12
C SER A 75 -12.31 -2.49 4.65
N SER A 76 -13.59 -2.82 4.84
CA SER A 76 -14.17 -4.10 4.46
C SER A 76 -14.88 -4.03 3.11
N ARG A 77 -14.69 -5.07 2.29
CA ARG A 77 -15.43 -5.23 1.02
C ARG A 77 -16.90 -5.51 1.31
N GLU A 78 -17.18 -6.25 2.37
CA GLU A 78 -18.50 -6.73 2.77
C GLU A 78 -19.41 -5.57 3.20
N ASP A 79 -18.83 -4.46 3.67
CA ASP A 79 -19.56 -3.21 3.93
C ASP A 79 -20.24 -2.65 2.66
N TYR A 80 -19.71 -2.97 1.47
CA TYR A 80 -20.29 -2.55 0.20
C TYR A 80 -21.23 -3.60 -0.40
N THR A 81 -20.89 -4.88 -0.26
CA THR A 81 -21.55 -5.97 -1.00
C THR A 81 -22.65 -6.66 -0.22
N THR A 82 -22.79 -6.40 1.08
CA THR A 82 -23.82 -7.03 1.92
C THR A 82 -24.90 -6.03 2.34
N ASN A 83 -26.07 -6.52 2.75
CA ASN A 83 -27.20 -5.72 3.22
C ASN A 83 -27.43 -5.85 4.73
N THR A 84 -26.36 -6.13 5.49
CA THR A 84 -26.45 -6.11 6.95
C THR A 84 -26.72 -4.69 7.45
N SER A 85 -27.35 -4.54 8.61
CA SER A 85 -27.61 -3.21 9.20
C SER A 85 -26.33 -2.41 9.40
N SER A 86 -25.23 -3.07 9.76
CA SER A 86 -23.91 -2.44 9.89
C SER A 86 -23.37 -1.96 8.53
N ALA A 87 -23.40 -2.80 7.49
CA ALA A 87 -22.95 -2.42 6.14
C ALA A 87 -23.76 -1.25 5.56
N LEU A 88 -25.08 -1.22 5.78
CA LEU A 88 -25.95 -0.10 5.39
C LEU A 88 -25.58 1.18 6.16
N GLY A 89 -25.36 1.08 7.48
CA GLY A 89 -24.91 2.19 8.31
C GLY A 89 -23.55 2.74 7.88
N ASN A 90 -22.58 1.88 7.57
CA ASN A 90 -21.25 2.25 7.13
C ASN A 90 -21.27 2.98 5.78
N ARG A 91 -22.06 2.50 4.81
CA ARG A 91 -22.27 3.18 3.52
C ARG A 91 -22.94 4.54 3.69
N ALA A 92 -23.96 4.63 4.54
CA ALA A 92 -24.66 5.88 4.80
C ALA A 92 -23.74 6.92 5.48
N ALA A 93 -22.93 6.49 6.46
CA ALA A 93 -21.95 7.34 7.13
C ALA A 93 -20.86 7.82 6.16
N LEU A 94 -20.37 6.94 5.28
CA LEU A 94 -19.42 7.32 4.23
C LEU A 94 -20.02 8.38 3.30
N LEU A 95 -21.24 8.16 2.80
CA LEU A 95 -21.92 9.14 1.94
C LEU A 95 -22.08 10.49 2.63
N SER A 96 -22.49 10.50 3.90
CA SER A 96 -22.61 11.74 4.67
C SER A 96 -21.29 12.49 4.74
N LEU A 97 -20.18 11.80 5.03
CA LEU A 97 -18.86 12.41 5.08
C LEU A 97 -18.42 12.95 3.71
N MET A 98 -18.69 12.21 2.64
CA MET A 98 -18.40 12.64 1.25
C MET A 98 -19.08 13.97 0.92
N VAL A 99 -20.39 14.05 1.19
CA VAL A 99 -21.20 15.23 0.92
C VAL A 99 -20.75 16.42 1.76
N ASP A 100 -20.56 16.22 3.07
CA ASP A 100 -20.16 17.31 3.96
C ASP A 100 -18.77 17.84 3.62
N ALA A 101 -17.81 16.95 3.32
CA ALA A 101 -16.47 17.37 2.92
C ALA A 101 -16.50 18.23 1.64
N ALA A 102 -17.30 17.83 0.65
CA ALA A 102 -17.49 18.61 -0.58
C ALA A 102 -18.12 19.98 -0.28
N VAL A 103 -19.19 20.04 0.53
CA VAL A 103 -19.86 21.29 0.91
C VAL A 103 -18.93 22.21 1.71
N MET A 104 -18.19 21.67 2.67
CA MET A 104 -17.22 22.42 3.47
C MET A 104 -16.04 22.96 2.66
N LEU A 105 -15.81 22.41 1.46
CA LEU A 105 -14.82 22.86 0.48
C LEU A 105 -15.43 23.74 -0.63
N GLY A 106 -16.73 24.02 -0.59
CA GLY A 106 -17.39 25.00 -1.45
C GLY A 106 -18.38 24.45 -2.48
N ALA A 107 -18.65 23.14 -2.49
CA ALA A 107 -19.67 22.59 -3.39
C ALA A 107 -21.10 23.00 -3.00
N PRO A 108 -21.99 23.26 -3.97
CA PRO A 108 -23.42 23.37 -3.71
C PRO A 108 -23.96 22.06 -3.13
N LYS A 109 -24.74 22.12 -2.05
CA LYS A 109 -25.23 20.94 -1.31
C LYS A 109 -25.95 19.92 -2.19
N GLN A 110 -26.84 20.38 -3.07
CA GLN A 110 -27.59 19.49 -3.96
C GLN A 110 -26.67 18.80 -4.97
N ALA A 111 -25.70 19.54 -5.54
CA ALA A 111 -24.72 18.97 -6.46
C ALA A 111 -23.78 17.98 -5.75
N ALA A 112 -23.40 18.26 -4.50
CA ALA A 112 -22.61 17.38 -3.66
C ALA A 112 -23.34 16.06 -3.38
N GLN A 113 -24.61 16.12 -2.98
CA GLN A 113 -25.43 14.94 -2.74
C GLN A 113 -25.45 14.01 -3.97
N THR A 114 -25.92 14.50 -5.12
CA THR A 114 -26.07 13.68 -6.33
C THR A 114 -24.73 13.14 -6.85
N GLN A 115 -23.67 13.93 -6.81
CA GLN A 115 -22.36 13.49 -7.33
C GLN A 115 -21.66 12.50 -6.38
N MET A 116 -21.81 12.65 -5.07
CA MET A 116 -21.22 11.72 -4.10
C MET A 116 -21.98 10.40 -4.01
N GLU A 117 -23.29 10.40 -4.23
CA GLU A 117 -24.07 9.16 -4.43
C GLU A 117 -23.55 8.35 -5.61
N LYS A 118 -23.32 9.00 -6.77
CA LYS A 118 -22.72 8.36 -7.94
C LYS A 118 -21.30 7.85 -7.68
N ALA A 119 -20.48 8.62 -6.95
CA ALA A 119 -19.13 8.20 -6.58
C ALA A 119 -19.14 6.99 -5.61
N LEU A 120 -20.09 6.94 -4.68
CA LEU A 120 -20.26 5.78 -3.78
C LEU A 120 -20.77 4.54 -4.53
N ASP A 121 -21.72 4.70 -5.47
CA ASP A 121 -22.16 3.62 -6.35
C ASP A 121 -20.99 3.07 -7.18
N PHE A 122 -20.16 3.95 -7.72
CA PHE A 122 -18.94 3.55 -8.44
C PHE A 122 -17.97 2.80 -7.54
N GLU A 123 -17.70 3.26 -6.31
CA GLU A 123 -16.87 2.52 -5.35
C GLU A 123 -17.47 1.16 -4.98
N THR A 124 -18.80 1.09 -4.86
CA THR A 124 -19.53 -0.16 -4.62
C THR A 124 -19.33 -1.15 -5.78
N LYS A 125 -19.37 -0.69 -7.04
CA LYS A 125 -19.06 -1.52 -8.20
C LYS A 125 -17.60 -1.99 -8.21
N ILE A 126 -16.66 -1.14 -7.78
CA ILE A 126 -15.25 -1.53 -7.59
C ILE A 126 -15.16 -2.64 -6.53
N ALA A 127 -15.87 -2.52 -5.40
CA ALA A 127 -15.87 -3.51 -4.34
C ALA A 127 -16.31 -4.91 -4.85
N HIS A 128 -17.29 -4.96 -5.75
CA HIS A 128 -17.75 -6.22 -6.34
C HIS A 128 -16.69 -6.92 -7.21
N ILE A 129 -15.82 -6.16 -7.88
CA ILE A 129 -14.76 -6.72 -8.74
C ILE A 129 -13.42 -6.94 -8.02
N LEU A 130 -13.25 -6.42 -6.80
CA LEU A 130 -12.06 -6.71 -5.99
C LEU A 130 -11.92 -8.20 -5.73
N ILE A 131 -10.69 -8.70 -5.78
CA ILE A 131 -10.39 -10.06 -5.35
C ILE A 131 -10.39 -10.07 -3.81
N PRO A 132 -11.22 -10.90 -3.15
CA PRO A 132 -11.24 -11.04 -1.69
C PRO A 132 -9.88 -11.48 -1.14
N TYR A 133 -9.60 -11.15 0.12
CA TYR A 133 -8.31 -11.44 0.75
C TYR A 133 -8.01 -12.95 0.78
N GLU A 134 -9.03 -13.76 1.06
CA GLU A 134 -8.96 -15.22 1.15
C GLU A 134 -8.56 -15.86 -0.19
N ASN A 135 -8.85 -15.17 -1.29
CA ASN A 135 -8.54 -15.63 -2.65
C ASN A 135 -7.19 -15.11 -3.16
N ARG A 136 -6.36 -14.47 -2.33
CA ARG A 136 -5.08 -13.86 -2.73
C ARG A 136 -3.90 -14.62 -2.14
N THR A 137 -3.55 -15.73 -2.77
CA THR A 137 -2.37 -16.53 -2.39
C THR A 137 -1.10 -15.98 -3.04
N SER A 138 0.08 -16.36 -2.53
CA SER A 138 1.35 -15.92 -3.13
C SER A 138 1.47 -16.25 -4.61
N GLU A 139 0.87 -17.36 -5.04
CA GLU A 139 1.07 -17.88 -6.38
C GLU A 139 0.09 -17.34 -7.40
N ASN A 140 -1.19 -17.29 -7.06
CA ASN A 140 -2.18 -16.74 -7.98
C ASN A 140 -2.00 -15.23 -8.16
N MET A 141 -1.28 -14.58 -7.23
CA MET A 141 -0.87 -13.19 -7.33
C MET A 141 0.47 -13.00 -8.07
N TYR A 142 1.18 -14.07 -8.45
CA TYR A 142 2.41 -13.97 -9.22
C TYR A 142 2.14 -14.11 -10.73
N ASN A 143 1.72 -13.01 -11.36
CA ASN A 143 1.52 -12.99 -12.82
C ASN A 143 2.53 -12.04 -13.45
N LYS A 144 3.65 -12.59 -13.94
CA LYS A 144 4.73 -11.80 -14.56
C LYS A 144 4.38 -11.45 -16.01
N TYR A 145 4.39 -10.16 -16.31
CA TYR A 145 4.18 -9.58 -17.63
C TYR A 145 5.38 -8.73 -18.03
N THR A 146 5.59 -8.55 -19.33
CA THR A 146 6.26 -7.34 -19.83
C THR A 146 5.21 -6.26 -20.02
N LEU A 147 5.57 -4.97 -19.92
CA LEU A 147 4.62 -3.87 -20.18
C LEU A 147 3.98 -3.95 -21.58
N SER A 148 4.73 -4.35 -22.60
CA SER A 148 4.22 -4.58 -23.95
C SER A 148 3.19 -5.72 -24.02
N ARG A 149 3.38 -6.80 -23.27
CA ARG A 149 2.39 -7.89 -23.17
C ARG A 149 1.15 -7.41 -22.42
N LEU A 150 1.34 -6.65 -21.34
CA LEU A 150 0.25 -6.08 -20.56
C LEU A 150 -0.62 -5.15 -21.42
N GLN A 151 0.02 -4.23 -22.14
CA GLN A 151 -0.63 -3.30 -23.08
C GLN A 151 -1.46 -4.04 -24.14
N ARG A 152 -0.92 -5.11 -24.74
CA ARG A 152 -1.66 -5.92 -25.72
C ARG A 152 -2.87 -6.63 -25.10
N SER A 153 -2.77 -7.08 -23.85
CA SER A 153 -3.84 -7.82 -23.16
C SER A 153 -4.97 -6.92 -22.65
N MET A 154 -4.64 -5.67 -22.29
CA MET A 154 -5.59 -4.68 -21.75
C MET A 154 -5.29 -3.31 -22.38
N PRO A 155 -5.66 -3.11 -23.67
CA PRO A 155 -5.27 -1.92 -24.44
C PRO A 155 -6.02 -0.64 -24.03
N GLN A 156 -7.02 -0.73 -23.15
CA GLN A 156 -7.87 0.39 -22.77
C GLN A 156 -7.15 1.46 -21.93
N PHE A 157 -5.97 1.15 -21.40
CA PHE A 157 -5.20 2.03 -20.54
C PHE A 157 -3.74 2.00 -20.98
N ASP A 158 -3.08 3.16 -20.99
CA ASP A 158 -1.66 3.27 -21.32
C ASP A 158 -0.80 2.87 -20.12
N TRP A 159 -0.52 1.57 -20.01
CA TRP A 159 0.24 1.00 -18.91
C TRP A 159 1.70 1.45 -18.93
N LEU A 160 2.29 1.57 -20.13
CA LEU A 160 3.67 2.04 -20.27
C LEU A 160 3.78 3.50 -19.80
N GLY A 161 2.88 4.37 -20.27
CA GLY A 161 2.84 5.76 -19.84
C GLY A 161 2.58 5.91 -18.35
N PHE A 162 1.69 5.09 -17.77
CA PHE A 162 1.41 5.13 -16.33
C PHE A 162 2.63 4.73 -15.50
N VAL A 163 3.27 3.61 -15.84
CA VAL A 163 4.46 3.16 -15.10
C VAL A 163 5.61 4.16 -15.25
N LYS A 164 5.83 4.70 -16.46
CA LYS A 164 6.80 5.78 -16.69
C LYS A 164 6.53 6.99 -15.81
N ALA A 165 5.29 7.47 -15.81
CA ALA A 165 4.89 8.64 -15.05
C ALA A 165 5.09 8.47 -13.54
N VAL A 166 5.04 7.24 -13.02
CA VAL A 166 5.25 6.94 -11.59
C VAL A 166 6.71 6.67 -11.25
N VAL A 167 7.45 5.98 -12.12
CA VAL A 167 8.76 5.40 -11.79
C VAL A 167 9.93 6.18 -12.36
N GLU A 168 9.81 6.77 -13.55
CA GLU A 168 10.92 7.50 -14.14
C GLU A 168 11.19 8.79 -13.34
N SER A 169 12.44 8.98 -12.95
CA SER A 169 12.91 10.21 -12.33
C SER A 169 13.88 10.91 -13.26
N LYS A 170 13.80 12.25 -13.33
CA LYS A 170 14.79 13.05 -14.05
C LYS A 170 16.15 13.03 -13.36
N ASP A 171 16.15 12.83 -12.05
CA ASP A 171 17.36 12.85 -11.22
C ASP A 171 18.07 11.49 -11.21
N ASP A 172 17.40 10.41 -11.65
CA ASP A 172 17.96 9.06 -11.74
C ASP A 172 17.61 8.39 -13.08
N PRO A 173 18.48 8.54 -14.10
CA PRO A 173 18.29 7.93 -15.41
C PRO A 173 18.26 6.39 -15.39
N SER A 174 18.75 5.74 -14.33
CA SER A 174 18.73 4.27 -14.22
C SER A 174 17.31 3.71 -14.06
N LEU A 175 16.36 4.55 -13.65
CA LEU A 175 14.95 4.23 -13.50
C LEU A 175 14.17 4.28 -14.83
N SER A 176 14.84 4.46 -15.97
CA SER A 176 14.16 4.46 -17.28
C SER A 176 13.39 3.15 -17.52
N ILE A 177 12.17 3.29 -18.04
CA ILE A 177 11.24 2.19 -18.26
C ILE A 177 11.06 1.96 -19.76
N SER A 178 11.27 0.71 -20.18
CA SER A 178 11.04 0.28 -21.56
C SER A 178 9.76 -0.53 -21.69
N SER A 179 9.28 -0.74 -22.91
CA SER A 179 8.14 -1.63 -23.17
C SER A 179 8.43 -3.11 -22.82
N SER A 180 9.69 -3.49 -22.63
CA SER A 180 10.11 -4.81 -22.16
C SER A 180 10.16 -4.95 -20.63
N GLU A 181 9.92 -3.86 -19.88
CA GLU A 181 10.01 -3.87 -18.42
C GLU A 181 9.16 -4.99 -17.80
N PRO A 182 9.76 -5.86 -16.95
CA PRO A 182 9.01 -6.89 -16.25
C PRO A 182 8.22 -6.29 -15.07
N VAL A 183 6.95 -6.63 -14.99
CA VAL A 183 6.06 -6.26 -13.89
C VAL A 183 5.29 -7.47 -13.37
N ILE A 184 4.94 -7.47 -12.09
CA ILE A 184 4.02 -8.45 -11.52
C ILE A 184 2.62 -7.83 -11.43
N LEU A 185 1.67 -8.42 -12.15
CA LEU A 185 0.27 -8.08 -12.04
C LEU A 185 -0.38 -8.98 -10.97
N ARG A 186 -0.62 -8.44 -9.79
CA ARG A 186 -1.17 -9.21 -8.65
C ARG A 186 -2.57 -9.71 -8.97
N THR A 187 -3.44 -8.87 -9.52
CA THR A 187 -4.85 -9.24 -9.77
C THR A 187 -5.28 -8.99 -11.22
N PRO A 188 -4.88 -9.83 -12.19
CA PRO A 188 -5.21 -9.63 -13.60
C PRO A 188 -6.71 -9.50 -13.88
N LYS A 189 -7.53 -10.33 -13.22
CA LYS A 189 -8.99 -10.28 -13.36
C LYS A 189 -9.57 -8.93 -12.90
N TYR A 190 -9.11 -8.42 -11.76
CA TYR A 190 -9.53 -7.11 -11.26
C TYR A 190 -9.25 -6.02 -12.28
N PHE A 191 -8.05 -5.98 -12.87
CA PHE A 191 -7.70 -4.94 -13.83
C PHE A 191 -8.54 -5.01 -15.11
N LYS A 192 -8.82 -6.21 -15.62
CA LYS A 192 -9.71 -6.37 -16.79
C LYS A 192 -11.12 -5.86 -16.50
N ASP A 193 -11.69 -6.24 -15.36
CA ASP A 193 -13.03 -5.84 -14.96
C ASP A 193 -13.09 -4.33 -14.60
N LEU A 194 -12.01 -3.79 -14.01
CA LEU A 194 -11.85 -2.36 -13.69
C LEU A 194 -11.83 -1.51 -14.97
N MET A 195 -11.07 -1.89 -15.99
CA MET A 195 -11.02 -1.12 -17.25
C MET A 195 -12.38 -1.09 -17.95
N LYS A 196 -13.11 -2.21 -17.93
CA LYS A 196 -14.49 -2.25 -18.42
C LYS A 196 -15.39 -1.30 -17.63
N LEU A 197 -15.31 -1.34 -16.29
CA LEU A 197 -16.12 -0.51 -15.40
C LEU A 197 -15.85 0.99 -15.60
N ILE A 198 -14.58 1.39 -15.70
CA ILE A 198 -14.18 2.78 -15.96
C ILE A 198 -14.75 3.25 -17.30
N ASN A 199 -14.59 2.47 -18.37
CA ASN A 199 -15.07 2.84 -19.70
C ASN A 199 -16.60 2.93 -19.79
N SER A 200 -17.34 2.18 -18.98
CA SER A 200 -18.80 2.25 -18.91
C SER A 200 -19.34 3.31 -17.94
N THR A 201 -18.46 3.98 -17.19
CA THR A 201 -18.86 4.98 -16.19
C THR A 201 -18.58 6.37 -16.73
N ASP A 202 -19.51 7.31 -16.49
CA ASP A 202 -19.32 8.72 -16.78
C ASP A 202 -17.99 9.24 -16.18
N SER A 203 -17.15 9.87 -17.01
CA SER A 203 -15.80 10.28 -16.61
C SER A 203 -15.81 11.26 -15.44
N ARG A 204 -16.85 12.11 -15.33
CA ARG A 204 -17.01 13.03 -14.20
C ARG A 204 -17.24 12.28 -12.89
N THR A 205 -17.99 11.17 -12.92
CA THR A 205 -18.18 10.28 -11.76
C THR A 205 -16.85 9.63 -11.34
N VAL A 206 -16.06 9.13 -12.29
CA VAL A 206 -14.73 8.56 -12.01
C VAL A 206 -13.79 9.61 -11.41
N ALA A 207 -13.75 10.82 -11.99
CA ALA A 207 -12.94 11.93 -11.49
C ALA A 207 -13.38 12.35 -10.06
N ASN A 208 -14.68 12.44 -9.80
CA ASN A 208 -15.21 12.74 -8.46
C ASN A 208 -14.80 11.71 -7.43
N TYR A 209 -14.86 10.42 -7.78
CA TYR A 209 -14.40 9.35 -6.90
C TYR A 209 -12.92 9.46 -6.58
N ILE A 210 -12.08 9.66 -7.59
CA ILE A 210 -10.62 9.77 -7.41
C ILE A 210 -10.26 10.94 -6.50
N GLN A 211 -10.86 12.12 -6.73
CA GLN A 211 -10.59 13.28 -5.89
C GLN A 211 -11.20 13.18 -4.49
N TRP A 212 -12.33 12.49 -4.34
CA TRP A 212 -12.83 12.11 -3.02
C TRP A 212 -11.76 11.30 -2.26
N ARG A 213 -11.14 10.29 -2.88
CA ARG A 213 -10.09 9.49 -2.23
C ARG A 213 -8.87 10.33 -1.87
N THR A 214 -8.52 11.35 -2.67
CA THR A 214 -7.50 12.36 -2.33
C THR A 214 -7.88 13.09 -1.05
N VAL A 215 -9.08 13.69 -1.02
CA VAL A 215 -9.57 14.50 0.12
C VAL A 215 -9.69 13.64 1.37
N PHE A 216 -10.29 12.46 1.28
CA PHE A 216 -10.46 11.52 2.38
C PHE A 216 -9.12 11.18 3.04
N SER A 217 -8.06 10.93 2.25
CA SER A 217 -6.71 10.62 2.77
C SER A 217 -6.06 11.77 3.57
N LYS A 218 -6.64 12.98 3.52
CA LYS A 218 -6.10 14.19 4.15
C LYS A 218 -7.07 14.81 5.14
N ILE A 219 -8.32 14.34 5.25
CA ILE A 219 -9.33 14.91 6.14
C ILE A 219 -8.80 15.05 7.57
N THR A 220 -8.08 14.04 8.06
CA THR A 220 -7.49 14.01 9.40
C THR A 220 -6.34 15.02 9.58
N THR A 221 -5.88 15.70 8.53
CA THR A 221 -4.80 16.71 8.58
C THR A 221 -5.35 18.15 8.56
N LEU A 222 -6.65 18.32 8.36
CA LEU A 222 -7.30 19.61 8.22
C LEU A 222 -7.77 20.19 9.57
N SER A 223 -8.46 21.32 9.50
CA SER A 223 -8.98 22.03 10.66
C SER A 223 -10.01 21.20 11.46
N ARG A 224 -10.24 21.62 12.72
CA ARG A 224 -11.10 20.94 13.69
C ARG A 224 -12.49 20.58 13.16
N ARG A 225 -13.09 21.41 12.30
CA ARG A 225 -14.38 21.12 11.65
C ARG A 225 -14.36 19.83 10.81
N PHE A 226 -13.29 19.57 10.06
CA PHE A 226 -13.15 18.33 9.28
C PHE A 226 -12.90 17.13 10.18
N LEU A 227 -12.12 17.32 11.25
CA LEU A 227 -11.88 16.26 12.25
C LEU A 227 -13.17 15.82 12.92
N TYR A 228 -14.09 16.74 13.23
CA TYR A 228 -15.37 16.38 13.83
C TYR A 228 -16.28 15.62 12.87
N ARG A 229 -16.37 16.02 11.61
CA ARG A 229 -17.10 15.22 10.62
C ARG A 229 -16.49 13.83 10.43
N TYR A 230 -15.16 13.73 10.42
CA TYR A 230 -14.49 12.42 10.41
C TYR A 230 -14.80 11.59 11.66
N LEU A 231 -14.85 12.21 12.84
CA LEU A 231 -15.22 11.51 14.07
C LEU A 231 -16.63 10.94 14.00
N ASP A 232 -17.59 11.69 13.45
CA ASP A 232 -18.96 11.19 13.25
C ASP A 232 -18.99 9.94 12.36
N PHE A 233 -18.20 9.93 11.28
CA PHE A 233 -17.99 8.75 10.45
C PHE A 233 -17.30 7.60 11.20
N ALA A 234 -16.25 7.90 11.98
CA ALA A 234 -15.49 6.92 12.75
C ALA A 234 -16.32 6.28 13.88
N ARG A 235 -17.26 7.02 14.48
CA ARG A 235 -18.22 6.50 15.47
C ARG A 235 -19.04 5.35 14.92
N VAL A 236 -19.54 5.50 13.69
CA VAL A 236 -20.36 4.47 13.02
C VAL A 236 -19.49 3.28 12.58
N THR A 237 -18.34 3.56 11.97
CA THR A 237 -17.54 2.53 11.30
C THR A 237 -16.58 1.76 12.21
N THR A 238 -16.13 2.38 13.30
CA THR A 238 -15.10 1.81 14.20
C THR A 238 -15.46 1.91 15.68
N GLY A 239 -16.60 2.53 16.02
CA GLY A 239 -16.98 2.78 17.42
C GLY A 239 -16.17 3.88 18.12
N THR A 240 -15.31 4.61 17.39
CA THR A 240 -14.44 5.64 17.98
C THR A 240 -15.28 6.80 18.55
N THR A 241 -15.25 7.03 19.86
CA THR A 241 -16.13 8.02 20.52
C THR A 241 -15.56 9.44 20.60
N SER A 242 -14.23 9.58 20.59
CA SER A 242 -13.51 10.85 20.76
C SER A 242 -12.30 10.97 19.83
N LEU A 243 -11.84 12.20 19.60
CA LEU A 243 -10.60 12.43 18.84
C LEU A 243 -9.39 12.06 19.71
N THR A 244 -8.42 11.39 19.11
CA THR A 244 -7.09 11.17 19.70
C THR A 244 -6.50 12.51 20.17
N PRO A 245 -5.90 12.58 21.39
CA PRO A 245 -5.19 13.75 21.86
C PRO A 245 -4.20 14.26 20.80
N ARG A 246 -4.08 15.58 20.67
CA ARG A 246 -3.28 16.16 19.58
C ARG A 246 -1.82 15.71 19.62
N TRP A 247 -1.22 15.66 20.81
CA TRP A 247 0.17 15.23 20.97
C TRP A 247 0.36 13.80 20.47
N ASP A 248 -0.56 12.90 20.84
CA ASP A 248 -0.51 11.47 20.49
C ASP A 248 -0.66 11.28 18.98
N LYS A 249 -1.58 12.01 18.36
CA LYS A 249 -1.68 12.05 16.89
C LYS A 249 -0.40 12.55 16.21
N CYS A 250 0.29 13.55 16.78
CA CYS A 250 1.53 14.07 16.20
C CYS A 250 2.66 13.05 16.35
N VAL A 251 2.78 12.40 17.50
CA VAL A 251 3.75 11.32 17.75
C VAL A 251 3.52 10.18 16.76
N ASN A 252 2.30 9.65 16.67
CA ASN A 252 1.94 8.60 15.73
C ASN A 252 2.24 8.99 14.26
N TYR A 253 2.01 10.25 13.89
CA TYR A 253 2.30 10.70 12.53
C TYR A 253 3.80 10.67 12.21
N VAL A 254 4.63 11.19 13.13
CA VAL A 254 6.09 11.22 12.96
C VAL A 254 6.68 9.81 13.01
N GLU A 255 6.19 8.96 13.93
CA GLU A 255 6.57 7.55 14.04
C GLU A 255 6.31 6.75 12.76
N ASN A 256 5.16 6.95 12.11
CA ASN A 256 4.81 6.25 10.88
C ASN A 256 5.49 6.84 9.62
N SER A 257 6.04 8.05 9.70
CA SER A 257 6.59 8.76 8.54
C SER A 257 8.11 8.81 8.53
N LEU A 258 8.74 8.97 9.70
CA LEU A 258 10.19 9.11 9.89
C LEU A 258 10.71 7.97 10.77
N VAL A 259 10.39 6.74 10.33
CA VAL A 259 10.54 5.49 11.08
C VAL A 259 11.88 5.36 11.78
N TYR A 260 12.99 5.52 11.05
CA TYR A 260 14.33 5.30 11.60
C TYR A 260 14.77 6.40 12.57
N ALA A 261 14.42 7.66 12.31
CA ALA A 261 14.72 8.76 13.24
C ALA A 261 13.95 8.62 14.56
N THR A 262 12.67 8.26 14.51
CA THR A 262 11.91 7.96 15.74
C THR A 262 12.40 6.70 16.44
N GLY A 263 12.78 5.68 15.68
CA GLY A 263 13.38 4.46 16.20
C GLY A 263 14.67 4.76 16.97
N ARG A 264 15.54 5.61 16.42
CA ARG A 264 16.79 6.04 17.07
C ARG A 264 16.51 6.69 18.44
N LEU A 265 15.61 7.67 18.49
CA LEU A 265 15.22 8.34 19.72
C LEU A 265 14.62 7.39 20.78
N PHE A 266 13.82 6.41 20.33
CA PHE A 266 13.22 5.42 21.22
C PHE A 266 14.29 4.47 21.79
N VAL A 267 15.18 3.98 20.92
CA VAL A 267 16.28 3.08 21.30
C VAL A 267 17.18 3.74 22.33
N ASP A 268 17.60 4.99 22.10
CA ASP A 268 18.45 5.75 23.04
C ASP A 268 17.87 5.84 24.45
N LYS A 269 16.54 5.92 24.56
CA LYS A 269 15.87 6.23 25.83
C LYS A 269 15.33 5.00 26.55
N HIS A 270 14.89 3.99 25.79
CA HIS A 270 14.05 2.91 26.33
C HIS A 270 14.60 1.52 26.06
N PHE A 271 15.53 1.35 25.12
CA PHE A 271 16.06 0.04 24.78
C PHE A 271 17.30 -0.29 25.63
N GLN A 272 17.32 -1.48 26.22
CA GLN A 272 18.44 -1.97 27.01
C GLN A 272 19.14 -3.09 26.23
N GLU A 273 20.44 -2.95 25.98
CA GLU A 273 21.18 -3.86 25.09
C GLU A 273 21.26 -5.29 25.68
N ASP A 274 21.24 -5.46 27.00
CA ASP A 274 21.18 -6.77 27.66
C ASP A 274 19.92 -7.57 27.27
N LYS A 275 18.79 -6.88 27.03
CA LYS A 275 17.53 -7.51 26.61
C LYS A 275 17.59 -8.03 25.18
N LYS A 276 18.40 -7.42 24.31
CA LYS A 276 18.63 -7.91 22.96
C LYS A 276 19.36 -9.25 22.98
N LEU A 277 20.44 -9.35 23.76
CA LEU A 277 21.23 -10.58 23.91
C LEU A 277 20.38 -11.72 24.50
N MET A 278 19.58 -11.44 25.52
CA MET A 278 18.62 -12.41 26.07
C MET A 278 17.61 -12.91 25.01
N MET A 279 17.12 -12.01 24.15
CA MET A 279 16.16 -12.35 23.11
C MET A 279 16.82 -13.15 21.97
N GLU A 280 18.07 -12.85 21.64
CA GLU A 280 18.88 -13.64 20.70
C GLU A 280 19.01 -15.09 21.20
N GLU A 281 19.40 -15.28 22.46
CA GLU A 281 19.50 -16.60 23.08
C GLU A 281 18.15 -17.35 23.08
N LEU A 282 17.05 -16.66 23.42
CA LEU A 282 15.72 -17.25 23.39
C LEU A 282 15.33 -17.71 21.98
N ILE A 283 15.62 -16.91 20.94
CA ILE A 283 15.31 -17.28 19.56
C ILE A 283 16.14 -18.48 19.11
N GLU A 284 17.41 -18.57 19.50
CA GLU A 284 18.22 -19.76 19.25
C GLU A 284 17.63 -21.00 19.93
N GLY A 285 17.19 -20.88 21.18
CA GLY A 285 16.52 -21.96 21.91
C GLY A 285 15.22 -22.41 21.24
N ILE A 286 14.39 -21.47 20.78
CA ILE A 286 13.15 -21.76 20.05
C ILE A 286 13.47 -22.44 18.70
N ARG A 287 14.49 -21.96 17.97
CA ARG A 287 14.92 -22.57 16.71
C ARG A 287 15.38 -24.00 16.94
N TRP A 288 16.18 -24.23 17.96
CA TRP A 288 16.63 -25.57 18.35
C TRP A 288 15.45 -26.49 18.66
N ALA A 289 14.52 -26.06 19.51
CA ALA A 289 13.35 -26.85 19.88
C ALA A 289 12.45 -27.17 18.67
N PHE A 290 12.29 -26.21 17.75
CA PHE A 290 11.54 -26.44 16.51
C PHE A 290 12.21 -27.49 15.61
N ILE A 291 13.53 -27.43 15.46
CA ILE A 291 14.30 -28.42 14.69
C ILE A 291 14.22 -29.80 15.37
N ASP A 292 14.38 -29.86 16.69
CA ASP A 292 14.31 -31.11 17.46
C ASP A 292 12.94 -31.79 17.29
N MET A 293 11.85 -31.01 17.41
CA MET A 293 10.48 -31.48 17.14
C MET A 293 10.31 -31.97 15.69
N LEU A 294 10.83 -31.23 14.70
CA LEU A 294 10.78 -31.64 13.29
C LEU A 294 11.50 -32.97 13.03
N GLU A 295 12.60 -33.22 13.72
CA GLU A 295 13.39 -34.43 13.54
C GLU A 295 12.76 -35.62 14.26
N LYS A 296 12.41 -35.46 15.53
CA LYS A 296 12.09 -36.56 16.45
C LYS A 296 10.61 -36.88 16.59
N GLU A 297 9.75 -35.88 16.57
CA GLU A 297 8.33 -36.03 16.93
C GLU A 297 7.41 -35.96 15.70
N ASN A 298 7.83 -35.25 14.68
CA ASN A 298 7.04 -35.03 13.48
C ASN A 298 7.01 -36.27 12.57
N ASP A 299 5.89 -37.00 12.56
CA ASP A 299 5.70 -38.24 11.82
C ASP A 299 5.02 -38.07 10.46
N TRP A 300 4.42 -36.90 10.19
CA TRP A 300 3.66 -36.65 8.98
C TRP A 300 4.49 -36.11 7.80
N MET A 301 5.73 -35.67 8.02
CA MET A 301 6.64 -35.21 6.96
C MET A 301 7.66 -36.28 6.57
N ASP A 302 7.87 -36.46 5.27
CA ASP A 302 8.98 -37.27 4.77
C ASP A 302 10.35 -36.63 5.08
N GLN A 303 11.41 -37.44 4.98
CA GLN A 303 12.76 -37.03 5.33
C GLN A 303 13.32 -35.90 4.45
N GLN A 304 12.95 -35.87 3.18
CA GLN A 304 13.43 -34.85 2.24
C GLN A 304 12.82 -33.48 2.58
N THR A 305 11.52 -33.47 2.89
CA THR A 305 10.80 -32.27 3.29
C THR A 305 11.28 -31.77 4.66
N LYS A 306 11.52 -32.66 5.63
CA LYS A 306 12.14 -32.30 6.92
C LYS A 306 13.48 -31.60 6.73
N LYS A 307 14.37 -32.17 5.90
CA LYS A 307 15.68 -31.57 5.61
C LYS A 307 15.55 -30.13 5.10
N ARG A 308 14.62 -29.88 4.16
CA ARG A 308 14.38 -28.51 3.65
C ARG A 308 13.79 -27.58 4.69
N ALA A 309 12.91 -28.06 5.56
CA ALA A 309 12.36 -27.27 6.65
C ALA A 309 13.44 -26.88 7.67
N ILE A 310 14.38 -27.77 7.96
CA ILE A 310 15.54 -27.52 8.83
C ILE A 310 16.50 -26.51 8.19
N GLU A 311 16.86 -26.70 6.91
CA GLU A 311 17.65 -25.72 6.14
C GLU A 311 17.01 -24.32 6.20
N LYS A 312 15.68 -24.25 6.07
CA LYS A 312 14.93 -23.00 6.23
C LYS A 312 15.01 -22.45 7.65
N ALA A 313 14.80 -23.27 8.67
CA ALA A 313 14.85 -22.82 10.07
C ALA A 313 16.20 -22.18 10.42
N HIS A 314 17.31 -22.75 9.93
CA HIS A 314 18.64 -22.16 10.06
C HIS A 314 18.83 -20.87 9.25
N ALA A 315 18.19 -20.74 8.09
CA ALA A 315 18.30 -19.57 7.24
C ALA A 315 17.44 -18.37 7.73
N VAL A 316 16.50 -18.58 8.66
CA VAL A 316 15.70 -17.48 9.23
C VAL A 316 16.61 -16.55 10.03
N LEU A 317 16.78 -15.32 9.51
CA LEU A 317 17.55 -14.26 10.14
C LEU A 317 16.68 -13.54 11.19
N PRO A 318 17.04 -13.58 12.48
CA PRO A 318 16.35 -12.81 13.50
C PRO A 318 16.68 -11.32 13.34
N LYS A 319 15.67 -10.48 13.57
CA LYS A 319 15.79 -9.01 13.63
C LYS A 319 15.21 -8.57 14.95
N ILE A 320 16.07 -8.13 15.87
CA ILE A 320 15.72 -7.92 17.28
C ILE A 320 16.03 -6.48 17.67
N GLY A 321 15.03 -5.80 18.23
CA GLY A 321 15.16 -4.40 18.65
C GLY A 321 15.16 -3.42 17.48
N TYR A 322 16.32 -3.22 16.86
CA TYR A 322 16.53 -2.17 15.86
C TYR A 322 17.61 -2.52 14.81
N PRO A 323 17.58 -1.89 13.61
CA PRO A 323 18.68 -1.96 12.67
C PRO A 323 19.89 -1.17 13.15
N GLU A 324 21.08 -1.77 13.16
CA GLU A 324 22.33 -1.10 13.57
C GLU A 324 22.61 0.22 12.85
N PHE A 325 22.24 0.33 11.58
CA PHE A 325 22.50 1.53 10.78
C PHE A 325 21.80 2.78 11.31
N ILE A 326 20.74 2.66 12.13
CA ILE A 326 20.07 3.84 12.70
C ILE A 326 20.90 4.50 13.78
N LEU A 327 21.91 3.81 14.35
CA LEU A 327 22.85 4.39 15.30
C LEU A 327 23.88 5.31 14.63
N ASN A 328 23.93 5.33 13.29
CA ASN A 328 24.81 6.20 12.53
C ASN A 328 24.10 7.51 12.19
N ASP A 329 24.45 8.59 12.89
CA ASP A 329 23.86 9.91 12.69
C ASP A 329 24.06 10.45 11.27
N THR A 330 25.16 10.08 10.59
CA THR A 330 25.40 10.48 9.19
C THR A 330 24.39 9.83 8.26
N TYR A 331 24.07 8.55 8.50
CA TYR A 331 23.07 7.83 7.71
C TYR A 331 21.69 8.48 7.85
N LEU A 332 21.25 8.76 9.07
CA LEU A 332 19.95 9.40 9.32
C LEU A 332 19.88 10.81 8.74
N THR A 333 20.96 11.58 8.84
CA THR A 333 21.02 12.95 8.29
C THR A 333 20.91 12.92 6.77
N GLU A 334 21.62 12.01 6.10
CA GLU A 334 21.56 11.87 4.64
C GLU A 334 20.21 11.34 4.14
N ASP A 335 19.56 10.43 4.88
CA ASP A 335 18.23 9.89 4.54
C ASP A 335 17.16 10.97 4.55
N LEU A 336 17.27 11.94 5.47
CA LEU A 336 16.27 12.99 5.68
C LEU A 336 16.64 14.34 5.05
N LYS A 337 17.77 14.45 4.36
CA LYS A 337 18.29 15.73 3.83
C LYS A 337 17.36 16.47 2.87
N GLN A 338 16.40 15.77 2.27
CA GLN A 338 15.41 16.35 1.35
C GLN A 338 14.20 16.97 2.06
N LEU A 339 14.09 16.82 3.39
CA LEU A 339 12.98 17.28 4.19
C LEU A 339 13.36 18.57 4.92
N GLU A 340 12.58 19.63 4.71
CA GLU A 340 12.75 20.94 5.35
C GLU A 340 11.46 21.36 6.04
N PHE A 341 11.37 21.15 7.36
CA PHE A 341 10.15 21.39 8.11
C PHE A 341 9.98 22.85 8.55
N SER A 342 8.75 23.34 8.50
CA SER A 342 8.35 24.65 9.04
C SER A 342 7.42 24.49 10.23
N GLU A 343 7.73 25.12 11.35
CA GLU A 343 6.83 25.15 12.52
C GLU A 343 5.49 25.84 12.23
N LYS A 344 5.44 26.67 11.18
CA LYS A 344 4.26 27.48 10.83
C LYS A 344 3.38 26.83 9.75
N ASP A 345 3.85 25.78 9.07
CA ASP A 345 3.12 25.12 7.98
C ASP A 345 3.04 23.60 8.16
N TYR A 346 2.21 23.16 9.11
CA TYR A 346 1.93 21.74 9.32
C TYR A 346 1.42 21.04 8.05
N TYR A 347 0.56 21.70 7.27
CA TYR A 347 0.03 21.08 6.05
C TYR A 347 1.12 20.90 5.00
N GLY A 348 1.97 21.92 4.78
CA GLY A 348 3.15 21.83 3.93
C GLY A 348 4.09 20.70 4.35
N ASN A 349 4.37 20.58 5.66
CA ASN A 349 5.16 19.48 6.22
C ASN A 349 4.55 18.12 5.88
N VAL A 350 3.24 17.95 6.08
CA VAL A 350 2.58 16.69 5.74
C VAL A 350 2.71 16.36 4.25
N MET A 351 2.54 17.35 3.38
CA MET A 351 2.59 17.14 1.93
C MET A 351 4.01 16.81 1.45
N GLN A 352 5.05 17.47 1.97
CA GLN A 352 6.44 17.14 1.61
C GLN A 352 6.80 15.73 2.07
N THR A 353 6.41 15.35 3.29
CA THR A 353 6.68 14.02 3.84
C THR A 353 6.01 12.93 3.01
N LEU A 354 4.77 13.16 2.57
CA LEU A 354 4.09 12.22 1.68
C LEU A 354 4.74 12.12 0.31
N LYS A 355 5.27 13.21 -0.23
CA LYS A 355 6.05 13.17 -1.48
C LYS A 355 7.34 12.38 -1.30
N PHE A 356 8.03 12.57 -0.18
CA PHE A 356 9.23 11.79 0.17
C PHE A 356 8.92 10.29 0.28
N ILE A 357 7.90 9.91 1.06
CA ILE A 357 7.45 8.50 1.22
C ILE A 357 7.00 7.91 -0.12
N ALA A 358 6.39 8.71 -1.00
CA ALA A 358 5.97 8.23 -2.31
C ALA A 358 7.14 7.80 -3.21
N GLN A 359 8.33 8.36 -3.02
CA GLN A 359 9.50 8.04 -3.85
C GLN A 359 10.38 6.93 -3.24
N SER A 360 10.18 6.59 -1.97
CA SER A 360 11.07 5.68 -1.25
C SER A 360 11.08 4.27 -1.82
N ASP A 361 9.91 3.68 -2.11
CA ASP A 361 9.84 2.35 -2.71
C ASP A 361 10.42 2.32 -4.13
N VAL A 362 10.09 3.32 -4.95
CA VAL A 362 10.60 3.47 -6.33
C VAL A 362 12.12 3.54 -6.36
N SER A 363 12.74 4.21 -5.39
CA SER A 363 14.20 4.33 -5.29
C SER A 363 14.93 2.98 -5.11
N TRP A 364 14.22 1.93 -4.68
CA TRP A 364 14.76 0.58 -4.59
C TRP A 364 14.80 -0.18 -5.92
N LEU A 365 14.07 0.30 -6.94
CA LEU A 365 14.12 -0.32 -8.25
C LEU A 365 15.56 -0.29 -8.79
N ARG A 366 15.99 -1.37 -9.44
CA ARG A 366 17.37 -1.62 -9.90
C ARG A 366 18.42 -1.86 -8.82
N ARG A 367 18.06 -1.79 -7.54
CA ARG A 367 18.95 -2.17 -6.43
C ARG A 367 18.79 -3.65 -6.08
N SER A 368 19.81 -4.22 -5.45
CA SER A 368 19.68 -5.51 -4.77
C SER A 368 18.93 -5.32 -3.45
N VAL A 369 18.23 -6.35 -2.97
CA VAL A 369 17.56 -6.34 -1.66
C VAL A 369 18.60 -6.52 -0.55
N PRO A 370 18.95 -5.46 0.21
CA PRO A 370 19.79 -5.59 1.38
C PRO A 370 19.14 -6.46 2.46
N ARG A 371 19.87 -7.46 2.97
CA ARG A 371 19.38 -8.31 4.06
C ARG A 371 19.25 -7.57 5.40
N THR A 372 19.98 -6.48 5.55
CA THR A 372 19.98 -5.61 6.72
C THR A 372 18.74 -4.74 6.83
N GLU A 373 17.94 -4.56 5.77
CA GLU A 373 16.78 -3.65 5.80
C GLU A 373 15.61 -4.17 6.61
N TRP A 374 14.96 -3.28 7.35
CA TRP A 374 13.81 -3.64 8.18
C TRP A 374 12.52 -3.20 7.53
N PHE A 375 11.53 -4.09 7.51
CA PHE A 375 10.19 -3.76 7.04
C PHE A 375 9.26 -3.25 8.15
N THR A 376 9.80 -3.09 9.37
CA THR A 376 9.07 -2.72 10.60
C THR A 376 9.82 -1.61 11.32
N ASN A 377 9.08 -0.74 12.03
CA ASN A 377 9.65 0.30 12.87
C ASN A 377 10.11 -0.28 14.22
N PRO A 378 11.32 0.03 14.73
CA PRO A 378 11.75 -0.31 16.09
C PRO A 378 10.78 0.05 17.23
N THR A 379 9.89 1.03 17.02
CA THR A 379 8.88 1.45 18.02
C THR A 379 7.59 0.65 17.97
N THR A 380 7.43 -0.25 16.99
CA THR A 380 6.19 -1.00 16.79
C THR A 380 6.02 -2.08 17.86
N VAL A 381 4.88 -2.06 18.56
CA VAL A 381 4.47 -3.14 19.47
C VAL A 381 3.80 -4.26 18.69
N ASN A 382 4.60 -5.05 17.97
CA ASN A 382 4.15 -6.23 17.22
C ASN A 382 5.36 -7.11 16.84
N ALA A 383 5.12 -8.31 16.31
CA ALA A 383 6.13 -9.18 15.74
C ALA A 383 5.70 -9.64 14.34
N PHE A 384 6.68 -9.87 13.45
CA PHE A 384 6.39 -10.11 12.04
C PHE A 384 7.33 -11.14 11.42
N TYR A 385 6.85 -11.80 10.37
CA TYR A 385 7.64 -12.69 9.51
C TYR A 385 7.48 -12.26 8.06
N SER A 386 8.60 -12.09 7.35
CA SER A 386 8.60 -11.84 5.91
C SER A 386 8.91 -13.13 5.15
N SER A 387 7.95 -13.63 4.38
CA SER A 387 8.15 -14.84 3.57
C SER A 387 9.15 -14.64 2.43
N VAL A 388 9.32 -13.41 1.95
CA VAL A 388 10.20 -13.08 0.81
C VAL A 388 11.64 -12.83 1.25
N ILE A 389 11.83 -12.16 2.39
CA ILE A 389 13.17 -11.87 2.95
C ILE A 389 13.66 -13.03 3.84
N GLY A 390 12.75 -13.88 4.33
CA GLY A 390 13.00 -14.91 5.33
C GLY A 390 12.96 -16.37 4.87
N ALA A 391 12.80 -16.72 3.58
CA ALA A 391 13.17 -18.05 3.05
C ALA A 391 13.07 -18.16 1.52
N MET A 392 13.91 -19.06 0.98
CA MET A 392 14.05 -19.52 -0.41
C MET A 392 12.75 -20.06 -1.05
N SER A 393 11.74 -19.22 -1.33
CA SER A 393 10.52 -19.73 -1.98
C SER A 393 10.69 -20.05 -3.48
N ASN A 394 11.88 -19.81 -4.08
CA ASN A 394 11.97 -19.68 -5.54
C ASN A 394 13.29 -20.12 -6.16
N TYR A 395 14.09 -20.88 -5.43
CA TYR A 395 15.30 -21.40 -6.03
C TYR A 395 14.95 -22.50 -7.03
N GLU A 396 15.71 -22.56 -8.13
CA GLU A 396 15.69 -23.67 -9.06
C GLU A 396 15.61 -24.99 -8.27
N GLU A 397 16.57 -25.30 -7.40
CA GLU A 397 16.64 -26.62 -6.77
C GLU A 397 15.40 -27.07 -5.97
N PHE A 398 14.51 -26.16 -5.57
CA PHE A 398 13.25 -26.50 -4.89
C PHE A 398 12.31 -27.30 -5.80
N TRP A 399 12.07 -26.90 -7.06
CA TRP A 399 11.17 -27.67 -7.93
C TRP A 399 11.75 -29.04 -8.36
N LYS A 400 13.08 -29.25 -8.33
CA LYS A 400 13.73 -30.50 -8.86
C LYS A 400 13.68 -31.49 -7.72
N ALA A 401 13.87 -31.00 -6.50
CA ALA A 401 13.76 -31.80 -5.29
C ALA A 401 12.35 -32.36 -5.10
N PHE A 402 11.30 -31.57 -5.38
CA PHE A 402 9.91 -31.98 -5.08
C PHE A 402 9.10 -32.42 -6.31
N SER A 403 9.71 -32.51 -7.49
CA SER A 403 9.05 -32.91 -8.76
C SER A 403 7.74 -32.16 -9.06
N CYS A 404 7.61 -30.93 -8.58
CA CYS A 404 6.40 -30.13 -8.76
C CYS A 404 6.33 -29.60 -10.21
N PRO A 405 5.16 -29.62 -10.87
CA PRO A 405 4.94 -28.87 -12.10
C PRO A 405 5.29 -27.40 -11.92
N GLN A 406 5.83 -26.76 -12.98
CA GLN A 406 6.33 -25.38 -12.96
C GLN A 406 5.26 -24.33 -12.57
N SER A 407 3.98 -24.71 -12.55
CA SER A 407 2.80 -23.90 -12.27
C SER A 407 2.06 -24.29 -10.97
N SER A 408 2.65 -25.10 -10.09
CA SER A 408 1.93 -25.66 -8.94
C SER A 408 1.89 -24.80 -7.68
N ILE A 409 0.65 -24.66 -7.18
CA ILE A 409 0.10 -24.39 -5.84
C ILE A 409 0.85 -24.84 -4.56
N MET A 410 1.62 -24.04 -3.82
CA MET A 410 2.02 -24.32 -2.45
C MET A 410 0.84 -23.99 -1.51
N ASN A 411 0.33 -25.05 -0.87
CA ASN A 411 -0.90 -25.16 -0.06
C ASN A 411 -2.18 -25.60 -0.79
N ARG A 412 -3.00 -26.31 -0.02
CA ARG A 412 -4.11 -27.20 -0.40
C ARG A 412 -4.95 -26.71 -1.60
N GLY A 413 -5.02 -27.57 -2.62
CA GLY A 413 -5.90 -27.45 -3.79
C GLY A 413 -5.76 -28.68 -4.70
N ALA A 414 -6.70 -28.87 -5.64
CA ALA A 414 -6.64 -29.99 -6.60
C ALA A 414 -5.41 -29.91 -7.54
N GLN A 415 -4.83 -28.72 -7.72
CA GLN A 415 -3.58 -28.48 -8.47
C GLN A 415 -2.41 -28.04 -7.58
N SER A 416 -2.51 -28.27 -6.26
CA SER A 416 -1.40 -28.01 -5.35
C SER A 416 -0.23 -28.96 -5.59
N CYS A 417 1.01 -28.49 -5.42
CA CYS A 417 2.11 -29.43 -5.22
C CYS A 417 1.85 -30.06 -3.86
N ARG A 418 1.22 -31.24 -3.90
CA ARG A 418 0.97 -32.00 -2.69
C ARG A 418 2.30 -32.64 -2.35
N VAL A 419 2.77 -32.36 -1.15
CA VAL A 419 3.87 -33.12 -0.53
C VAL A 419 3.32 -34.46 0.01
N TRP A 420 2.27 -34.99 -0.65
CA TRP A 420 1.62 -36.28 -0.46
C TRP A 420 0.82 -36.67 -1.70
#